data_AF-A0A524PJP4-F1
#
_entry.id   AF-A0A524PJP4-F1
#
_cell.length_a   1.000
_cell.length_b   1.000
_cell.length_c   1.000
_cell.angle_alpha   90.00
_cell.angle_beta   90.00
_cell.angle_gamma   90.00
#
_symmetry.space_group_name_H-M   'P 1'
#
loop_
_entity.id
_entity.type
_entity.pdbx_description
1 polymer ?
#
loop_
_entity_poly.entity_id
_entity_poly.type
_entity_poly.pdbx_seq_one_letter_code
_entity_poly.pdbx_strand_id
1 'polypeptide(L)' 'MKKAKYHRILLKLGGEALAGKEGFGIDPARAEEVAAKVLAVRDLGVQVAIVIGAGNLWRGRDGIQRGMERATA' A
#
# COMPACT_ATOMS: atom_id res chain seq x y z
N MET A 1 25.33 12.99 9.22
CA MET A 1 24.21 12.39 8.45
C MET A 1 23.02 13.35 8.48
N LYS A 2 22.31 13.55 7.36
CA LYS A 2 21.11 14.41 7.35
C LYS A 2 20.04 13.77 8.23
N LYS A 3 19.55 14.50 9.22
CA LYS A 3 18.43 14.10 10.08
C LYS A 3 17.16 14.02 9.24
N ALA A 4 16.36 12.97 9.42
CA ALA A 4 15.05 12.88 8.77
C ALA A 4 14.19 14.10 9.14
N LYS A 5 13.50 14.69 8.16
CA LYS A 5 12.67 15.88 8.37
C LYS A 5 11.47 15.61 9.29
N TYR A 6 10.95 14.38 9.26
CA TYR A 6 9.78 13.97 10.01
C TYR A 6 10.13 12.88 11.02
N HIS A 7 9.58 12.98 12.22
CA HIS A 7 9.73 11.96 13.27
C HIS A 7 8.74 10.79 13.10
N ARG A 8 7.54 11.07 12.58
CA ARG A 8 6.48 10.10 12.33
C ARG A 8 5.80 10.39 11.01
N ILE A 9 5.46 9.35 10.26
CA ILE A 9 4.73 9.46 8.99
C ILE A 9 3.56 8.47 8.93
N LEU A 10 2.56 8.83 8.13
CA LEU A 10 1.54 7.91 7.62
C LEU A 10 1.85 7.64 6.14
N LEU A 11 2.32 6.44 5.83
CA LEU A 11 2.69 6.02 4.49
C LEU A 11 1.49 5.36 3.81
N LYS A 12 0.87 6.07 2.86
CA LYS A 12 -0.20 5.50 2.04
C LYS A 12 0.39 4.80 0.82
N LEU A 13 0.04 3.53 0.64
CA LEU A 13 0.38 2.71 -0.51
C LEU A 13 -0.90 2.36 -1.30
N GLY A 14 -0.78 2.31 -2.63
CA GLY A 14 -1.76 1.59 -3.45
C GLY A 14 -1.59 0.08 -3.24
N GLY A 15 -2.69 -0.67 -3.31
CA GLY A 15 -2.62 -2.14 -3.23
C GLY A 15 -1.85 -2.75 -4.39
N GLU A 16 -1.82 -2.04 -5.52
CA GLU A 16 -1.05 -2.35 -6.72
C GLU A 16 0.45 -2.41 -6.45
N ALA A 17 0.94 -1.77 -5.38
CA ALA A 17 2.34 -1.87 -4.97
C ALA A 17 2.73 -3.31 -4.57
N LEU A 18 1.75 -4.10 -4.12
CA LEU A 18 1.91 -5.50 -3.71
C LEU A 18 1.56 -6.50 -4.82
N ALA A 19 1.04 -6.04 -5.95
CA ALA A 19 0.67 -6.92 -7.06
C ALA A 19 1.90 -7.26 -7.91
N GLY A 20 1.89 -8.48 -8.46
CA GLY A 20 2.85 -8.90 -9.48
C GLY A 20 2.56 -8.26 -10.85
N LYS A 21 3.16 -8.79 -11.91
CA LYS A 21 3.04 -8.23 -13.28
C LYS A 21 1.60 -8.11 -13.79
N GLU A 22 0.72 -9.00 -13.35
CA GLU A 22 -0.69 -9.01 -13.76
C GLU A 22 -1.56 -7.97 -13.05
N GLY A 23 -1.00 -7.23 -12.07
CA GLY A 23 -1.71 -6.15 -11.38
C GLY A 23 -2.83 -6.61 -10.44
N PHE A 24 -3.01 -7.92 -10.25
CA PHE A 24 -3.97 -8.54 -9.35
C PHE A 24 -3.28 -9.41 -8.30
N GLY A 25 -3.92 -9.59 -7.14
CA GLY A 25 -3.44 -10.47 -6.07
C GLY A 25 -2.30 -9.85 -5.25
N ILE A 26 -1.64 -10.70 -4.46
CA ILE A 26 -0.51 -10.31 -3.60
C ILE A 26 0.69 -11.16 -4.00
N ASP A 27 1.73 -10.51 -4.49
CA ASP A 27 3.00 -11.14 -4.85
C ASP A 27 3.97 -11.02 -3.65
N PRO A 28 4.43 -12.15 -3.08
CA PRO A 28 5.35 -12.13 -1.94
C PRO A 28 6.65 -11.37 -2.20
N ALA A 29 7.22 -11.46 -3.41
CA ALA A 29 8.47 -10.77 -3.73
C ALA A 29 8.28 -9.25 -3.75
N ARG A 30 7.13 -8.79 -4.27
CA ARG A 30 6.75 -7.36 -4.24
C ARG A 30 6.51 -6.87 -2.82
N ALA A 31 5.88 -7.70 -1.98
CA ALA A 31 5.70 -7.39 -0.57
C ALA A 31 7.05 -7.27 0.17
N GLU A 32 8.01 -8.16 -0.10
CA GLU A 32 9.37 -8.08 0.45
C GLU A 32 10.10 -6.80 0.02
N GLU A 33 10.01 -6.41 -1.25
CA GLU A 33 10.59 -5.14 -1.72
C GLU A 33 10.01 -3.91 -0.99
N VAL A 34 8.69 -3.90 -0.77
CA VAL A 34 8.02 -2.82 -0.04
C VAL A 34 8.48 -2.82 1.42
N ALA A 35 8.55 -3.99 2.05
CA ALA A 35 9.02 -4.14 3.42
C ALA A 35 10.47 -3.64 3.58
N ALA A 36 11.37 -3.96 2.63
CA ALA A 36 12.75 -3.50 2.65
C ALA A 36 12.85 -1.96 2.58
N LYS A 37 11.98 -1.30 1.80
CA LYS A 37 11.93 0.18 1.73
C LYS A 37 11.42 0.78 3.04
N VAL A 38 10.41 0.18 3.66
CA VAL A 38 9.89 0.63 4.97
C VAL A 38 10.95 0.45 6.06
N LEU A 39 11.66 -0.68 6.04
CA LEU A 39 12.79 -0.95 6.93
C LEU A 39 13.86 0.14 6.85
N ALA A 40 14.27 0.51 5.63
CA ALA A 40 15.24 1.58 5.43
C ALA A 40 14.80 2.93 6.03
N VAL A 41 13.50 3.25 5.99
CA VAL A 41 12.96 4.47 6.62
C VAL A 41 12.93 4.35 8.15
N ARG A 42 12.53 3.19 8.66
CA ARG A 42 12.51 2.90 10.11
C ARG A 42 13.91 2.99 10.72
N ASP A 43 14.93 2.51 10.00
CA ASP A 43 16.32 2.54 10.46
C ASP A 43 16.89 3.98 10.53
N LEU A 44 16.22 4.97 9.94
CA LEU A 44 16.46 6.40 10.17
C LEU A 44 15.86 6.92 11.49
N GLY A 45 15.23 6.07 12.29
CA GLY A 45 14.53 6.42 13.54
C GLY A 45 13.15 7.02 13.34
N VAL A 46 12.57 6.88 12.14
CA VAL A 46 11.22 7.40 11.81
C VAL A 46 10.16 6.37 12.20
N GLN A 47 9.12 6.81 12.89
CA GLN A 47 7.94 6.00 13.18
C GLN A 47 7.03 5.94 11.96
N VAL A 48 6.68 4.74 11.51
CA VAL A 48 5.91 4.55 10.27
C VAL A 48 4.59 3.85 10.59
N ALA A 49 3.47 4.50 10.29
CA ALA A 49 2.17 3.86 10.13
C ALA A 49 1.90 3.66 8.62
N ILE A 50 1.26 2.57 8.22
CA ILE A 50 1.00 2.26 6.81
C ILE A 50 -0.50 2.15 6.57
N VAL A 51 -0.98 2.76 5.49
CA VAL A 51 -2.34 2.56 4.94
C VAL A 51 -2.19 1.93 3.57
N ILE A 52 -2.78 0.76 3.35
CA ILE A 52 -2.71 0.05 2.07
C ILE A 52 -4.12 -0.05 1.50
N GLY A 53 -4.31 0.46 0.28
CA GLY A 53 -5.55 0.23 -0.46
C GLY A 53 -5.63 -1.21 -0.97
N ALA A 54 -6.83 -1.71 -1.29
CA ALA A 54 -7.03 -3.08 -1.79
C ALA A 54 -7.38 -3.14 -3.30
N GLY A 55 -6.97 -2.14 -4.08
CA GLY A 55 -7.33 -2.01 -5.50
C GLY A 55 -6.78 -3.12 -6.42
N ASN A 56 -5.77 -3.85 -5.96
CA ASN A 56 -5.23 -5.07 -6.56
C ASN A 56 -6.08 -6.33 -6.29
N LEU A 57 -7.03 -6.27 -5.34
CA LEU A 57 -7.93 -7.38 -5.02
C LEU A 57 -9.35 -7.08 -5.48
N TRP A 58 -9.79 -5.84 -5.28
CA TRP A 58 -11.15 -5.43 -5.60
C TRP A 58 -11.22 -3.93 -5.87
N ARG A 59 -12.05 -3.55 -6.85
CA ARG A 59 -12.42 -2.16 -7.07
C ARG A 59 -13.93 -2.04 -7.07
N GLY A 60 -14.46 -1.04 -6.38
CA GLY A 60 -15.91 -0.79 -6.32
C GLY A 60 -16.55 -0.61 -7.70
N ARG A 61 -15.81 -0.09 -8.69
CA ARG A 61 -16.29 0.05 -10.08
C ARG A 61 -16.68 -1.30 -10.70
N ASP A 62 -15.95 -2.37 -10.37
CA ASP A 62 -16.18 -3.71 -10.91
C ASP A 62 -17.42 -4.33 -10.25
N GLY A 63 -17.68 -3.99 -8.98
CA GLY A 63 -18.91 -4.32 -8.27
C GLY A 63 -20.13 -3.64 -8.87
N ILE A 64 -20.05 -2.34 -9.17
CA ILE A 64 -21.17 -1.57 -9.76
C ILE A 64 -21.60 -2.16 -11.10
N GLN A 65 -20.64 -2.57 -11.95
CA GLN A 65 -20.95 -3.26 -13.21
C GLN A 65 -21.70 -4.58 -13.02
N ARG A 66 -21.62 -5.19 -11.84
CA ARG A 66 -22.28 -6.44 -11.46
C ARG A 66 -23.55 -6.23 -10.62
N GLY A 67 -24.03 -4.99 -10.52
CA GLY A 67 -25.26 -4.65 -9.78
C GLY A 67 -25.05 -4.41 -8.28
N MET A 68 -23.80 -4.29 -7.81
CA MET A 68 -23.53 -3.89 -6.43
C MET A 68 -23.80 -2.39 -6.24
N GLU A 69 -24.49 -2.03 -5.16
CA GLU A 69 -24.70 -0.62 -4.80
C GLU A 69 -23.38 0.02 -4.37
N ARG A 70 -23.16 1.28 -4.76
CA ARG A 70 -21.96 2.01 -4.38
C ARG A 70 -22.00 2.31 -2.88
N ALA A 71 -20.97 1.91 -2.15
CA ALA A 71 -20.82 2.30 -0.76
C ALA A 71 -20.82 3.84 -0.63
N THR A 72 -21.75 4.35 0.17
CA THR A 72 -21.82 5.73 0.63
C THR A 72 -21.26 5.80 2.06
N ALA A 73 -20.65 6.94 2.41
CA ALA A 73 -20.11 7.21 3.74
C ALA A 73 -20.74 8.48 4.29
#